data_AF-A0A7J5TZR6-F1
#
_entry.id   AF-A0A7J5TZR6-F1
#
_cell.length_a   1.000
_cell.length_b   1.000
_cell.length_c   1.000
_cell.angle_alpha   90.00
_cell.angle_beta   90.00
_cell.angle_gamma   90.00
#
_symmetry.space_group_name_H-M   'P 1'
#
loop_
_entity.id
_entity.type
_entity.pdbx_description
1 polymer ?
#
loop_
_entity_poly.entity_id
_entity_poly.type
_entity_poly.pdbx_seq_one_letter_code
_entity_poly.pdbx_strand_id
1 'polypeptide(L)'
;MADIKPQVALHEGGQVTERYISRNEAIRKDGETGCLAYLCDKANIPLINGDMSDTLEYQLMLGRYPKSKLFLYYIMERTVIPHLTGANGTQPFEEVYRYEIPVYFVNRGFPLSENERSYAYFKELYERHIGRPFKLELTADVELFDYVNGKGCEFCALGRASKMVRDSVLLTKIDRALDQYDRVLVTFGGGHALALEPALKQLIRRKRQP
;
A
#
# COMPACT_ATOMS: atom_id res chain seq x y z
N MET A 1 -26.16 6.38 -20.04
CA MET A 1 -25.36 6.89 -18.91
C MET A 1 -24.69 8.16 -19.36
N ALA A 2 -24.81 9.26 -18.62
CA ALA A 2 -24.03 10.46 -18.93
C ALA A 2 -22.54 10.15 -18.71
N ASP A 3 -21.67 10.56 -19.63
CA ASP A 3 -20.22 10.47 -19.43
C ASP A 3 -19.83 11.22 -18.16
N ILE A 4 -19.15 10.53 -17.23
CA ILE A 4 -18.76 11.07 -15.92
C ILE A 4 -17.74 12.23 -16.06
N LYS A 5 -16.97 12.29 -17.17
CA LYS A 5 -16.01 13.36 -17.54
C LYS A 5 -15.21 13.93 -16.35
N PRO A 6 -14.37 13.13 -15.67
CA PRO A 6 -13.58 13.61 -14.55
C PRO A 6 -12.59 14.70 -14.98
N GLN A 7 -12.30 15.62 -14.08
CA GLN A 7 -11.33 16.71 -14.28
C GLN A 7 -9.95 16.35 -13.75
N VAL A 8 -9.87 15.36 -12.86
CA VAL A 8 -8.64 14.82 -12.27
C VAL A 8 -8.88 13.36 -11.87
N ALA A 9 -7.83 12.56 -11.90
CA ALA A 9 -7.83 11.19 -11.40
C ALA A 9 -6.79 11.00 -10.29
N LEU A 10 -7.15 10.27 -9.24
CA LEU A 10 -6.25 9.81 -8.18
C LEU A 10 -6.13 8.28 -8.23
N HIS A 11 -4.92 7.76 -8.01
CA HIS A 11 -4.68 6.31 -8.11
C HIS A 11 -3.77 5.72 -7.03
N GLU A 12 -3.88 4.41 -6.83
CA GLU A 12 -2.94 3.57 -6.08
C GLU A 12 -1.82 3.05 -7.01
N GLY A 13 -0.71 2.59 -6.42
CA GLY A 13 0.39 1.94 -7.13
C GLY A 13 1.62 2.83 -7.31
N GLY A 14 1.78 3.87 -6.50
CA GLY A 14 2.95 4.74 -6.52
C GLY A 14 2.90 5.82 -7.62
N GLN A 15 4.05 6.40 -7.95
CA GLN A 15 4.13 7.48 -8.94
C GLN A 15 4.39 6.91 -10.33
N VAL A 16 3.46 7.13 -11.26
CA VAL A 16 3.73 6.97 -12.69
C VAL A 16 4.30 8.28 -13.21
N THR A 17 5.52 8.25 -13.75
CA THR A 17 6.18 9.43 -14.34
C THR A 17 6.32 9.34 -15.86
N GLU A 18 6.06 8.18 -16.43
CA GLU A 18 6.25 7.91 -17.86
C GLU A 18 4.94 8.01 -18.63
N ARG A 19 5.05 8.45 -19.90
CA ARG A 19 3.95 8.38 -20.87
C ARG A 19 4.08 7.12 -21.70
N TYR A 20 2.98 6.40 -21.85
CA TYR A 20 2.95 5.16 -22.64
C TYR A 20 2.51 5.41 -24.07
N ILE A 21 3.12 4.71 -25.03
CA ILE A 21 2.81 4.82 -26.45
C ILE A 21 1.48 4.13 -26.75
N SER A 22 1.19 3.03 -26.05
CA SER A 22 -0.05 2.26 -26.22
C SER A 22 -0.63 1.74 -24.90
N ARG A 23 -1.93 1.45 -24.90
CA ARG A 23 -2.60 0.80 -23.75
C ARG A 23 -1.96 -0.54 -23.38
N ASN A 24 -1.57 -1.34 -24.38
CA ASN A 24 -0.99 -2.66 -24.16
C ASN A 24 0.39 -2.59 -23.50
N GLU A 25 1.19 -1.60 -23.88
CA GLU A 25 2.47 -1.30 -23.23
C GLU A 25 2.24 -0.89 -21.77
N ALA A 26 1.30 0.03 -21.54
CA ALA A 26 0.98 0.53 -20.22
C ALA A 26 0.54 -0.59 -19.26
N ILE A 27 -0.34 -1.49 -19.72
CA ILE A 27 -0.78 -2.67 -18.95
C ILE A 27 0.39 -3.61 -18.66
N ARG A 28 1.27 -3.86 -19.64
CA ARG A 28 2.41 -4.78 -19.45
C ARG A 28 3.43 -4.24 -18.46
N LYS A 29 3.65 -2.93 -18.44
CA LYS A 29 4.67 -2.31 -17.58
C LYS A 29 4.15 -2.07 -16.16
N ASP A 30 2.94 -1.54 -16.03
CA ASP A 30 2.42 -1.03 -14.75
C ASP A 30 0.96 -1.44 -14.48
N GLY A 31 0.47 -2.49 -15.15
CA GLY A 31 -0.83 -3.10 -14.87
C GLY A 31 -2.02 -2.14 -15.00
N GLU A 32 -2.89 -2.15 -13.99
CA GLU A 32 -4.07 -1.29 -13.92
C GLU A 32 -3.70 0.19 -13.86
N THR A 33 -2.69 0.54 -13.06
CA THR A 33 -2.18 1.90 -12.89
C THR A 33 -1.60 2.45 -14.19
N GLY A 34 -0.84 1.64 -14.94
CA GLY A 34 -0.37 1.99 -16.28
C GLY A 34 -1.52 2.23 -17.26
N CYS A 35 -2.52 1.33 -17.28
CA CYS A 35 -3.70 1.50 -18.12
C CYS A 35 -4.44 2.82 -17.85
N LEU A 36 -4.65 3.16 -16.57
CA LEU A 36 -5.27 4.41 -16.16
C LEU A 36 -4.45 5.62 -16.60
N ALA A 37 -3.13 5.60 -16.42
CA ALA A 37 -2.24 6.66 -16.85
C ALA A 37 -2.32 6.91 -18.36
N TYR A 38 -2.30 5.85 -19.17
CA TYR A 38 -2.49 5.95 -20.61
C TYR A 38 -3.84 6.60 -20.99
N LEU A 39 -4.92 6.21 -20.32
CA LEU A 39 -6.26 6.75 -20.59
C LEU A 39 -6.39 8.22 -20.16
N CYS A 40 -5.82 8.58 -19.02
CA CYS A 40 -5.77 9.95 -18.52
C CYS A 40 -4.99 10.86 -19.47
N ASP A 41 -3.82 10.41 -19.95
CA ASP A 41 -3.04 11.13 -20.96
C ASP A 41 -3.83 11.36 -22.26
N LYS A 42 -4.53 10.33 -22.76
CA LYS A 42 -5.37 10.46 -23.98
C LYS A 42 -6.53 11.42 -23.81
N ALA A 43 -7.08 11.51 -22.61
CA ALA A 43 -8.20 12.38 -22.27
C ALA A 43 -7.75 13.77 -21.76
N ASN A 44 -6.44 14.03 -21.67
CA ASN A 44 -5.86 15.23 -21.07
C ASN A 44 -6.38 15.49 -19.63
N ILE A 45 -6.50 14.42 -18.84
CA ILE A 45 -6.90 14.45 -17.43
C ILE A 45 -5.63 14.30 -16.57
N PRO A 46 -5.33 15.23 -15.65
CA PRO A 46 -4.23 15.07 -14.72
C PRO A 46 -4.40 13.81 -13.84
N LEU A 47 -3.32 13.05 -13.71
CA LEU A 47 -3.23 11.89 -12.83
C LEU A 47 -2.37 12.23 -11.60
N ILE A 48 -2.91 11.98 -10.41
CA ILE A 48 -2.27 12.27 -9.13
C ILE A 48 -2.07 10.96 -8.37
N ASN A 49 -0.86 10.73 -7.86
CA ASN A 49 -0.61 9.61 -6.97
C ASN A 49 -1.38 9.81 -5.64
N GLY A 50 -2.31 8.91 -5.33
CA GLY A 50 -3.11 8.89 -4.12
C GLY A 50 -2.38 8.28 -2.92
N ASP A 51 -1.31 7.51 -3.12
CA ASP A 51 -0.63 6.76 -2.06
C ASP A 51 0.06 7.63 -1.02
N MET A 52 0.11 7.10 0.19
CA MET A 52 1.00 7.57 1.23
C MET A 52 2.43 7.13 0.93
N SER A 53 3.43 7.97 1.21
CA SER A 53 4.83 7.53 1.11
C SER A 53 5.17 6.58 2.26
N ASP A 54 5.98 5.55 1.98
CA ASP A 54 6.44 4.62 3.02
C ASP A 54 7.15 5.34 4.16
N THR A 55 7.94 6.38 3.87
CA THR A 55 8.62 7.18 4.90
C THR A 55 7.63 7.80 5.88
N LEU A 56 6.52 8.36 5.40
CA LEU A 56 5.51 8.94 6.27
C LEU A 56 4.77 7.83 7.05
N GLU A 57 4.48 6.69 6.40
CA GLU A 57 3.84 5.55 7.05
C GLU A 57 4.70 5.03 8.20
N TYR A 58 5.99 4.81 7.95
CA TYR A 58 6.96 4.36 8.94
C TYR A 58 7.04 5.34 10.11
N GLN A 59 7.15 6.64 9.85
CA GLN A 59 7.19 7.65 10.92
C GLN A 59 5.95 7.61 11.81
N LEU A 60 4.74 7.57 11.22
CA LEU A 60 3.50 7.53 12.00
C LEU A 60 3.33 6.22 12.77
N MET A 61 3.72 5.11 12.16
CA MET A 61 3.53 3.78 12.75
C MET A 61 4.57 3.48 13.84
N LEU A 62 5.83 3.89 13.66
CA LEU A 62 6.88 3.78 14.69
C LEU A 62 6.58 4.61 15.94
N GLY A 63 5.77 5.67 15.82
CA GLY A 63 5.25 6.43 16.96
C GLY A 63 4.17 5.69 17.76
N ARG A 64 3.63 4.58 17.25
CA ARG A 64 2.49 3.84 17.83
C ARG A 64 2.82 2.39 18.21
N TYR A 65 3.73 1.76 17.49
CA TYR A 65 4.03 0.33 17.64
C TYR A 65 5.53 0.08 17.78
N PRO A 66 5.93 -0.99 18.48
CA PRO A 66 7.33 -1.39 18.56
C PRO A 66 7.90 -1.68 17.17
N LYS A 67 9.10 -1.17 16.89
CA LYS A 67 9.84 -1.37 15.64
C LYS A 67 9.88 -2.82 15.19
N SER A 68 10.14 -3.75 16.11
CA SER A 68 10.24 -5.18 15.81
C SER A 68 8.93 -5.77 15.32
N LYS A 69 7.79 -5.42 15.94
CA LYS A 69 6.46 -5.90 15.51
C LYS A 69 6.06 -5.31 14.17
N LEU A 70 6.34 -4.03 13.94
CA LEU A 70 6.11 -3.38 12.64
C LEU A 70 6.92 -4.04 11.53
N PHE A 71 8.21 -4.27 11.78
CA PHE A 71 9.07 -4.90 10.80
C PHE A 71 8.58 -6.31 10.44
N LEU A 72 8.25 -7.12 11.45
CA LEU A 72 7.69 -8.45 11.21
C LEU A 72 6.38 -8.40 10.41
N TYR A 73 5.45 -7.52 10.79
CA TYR A 73 4.20 -7.34 10.06
C TYR A 73 4.44 -6.95 8.60
N TYR A 74 5.27 -5.93 8.34
CA TYR A 74 5.50 -5.46 6.98
C TYR A 74 6.19 -6.50 6.11
N ILE A 75 7.15 -7.25 6.64
CA ILE A 75 7.76 -8.35 5.88
C ILE A 75 6.75 -9.44 5.57
N MET A 76 5.91 -9.81 6.53
CA MET A 76 4.89 -10.83 6.27
C MET A 76 3.87 -10.36 5.23
N GLU A 77 3.33 -9.16 5.38
CA GLU A 77 2.26 -8.63 4.54
C GLU A 77 2.73 -8.18 3.15
N ARG A 78 3.92 -7.57 3.03
CA ARG A 78 4.39 -6.94 1.79
C ARG A 78 5.39 -7.79 1.01
N THR A 79 5.99 -8.79 1.64
CA THR A 79 7.06 -9.58 1.03
C THR A 79 6.73 -11.07 1.03
N VAL A 80 6.55 -11.69 2.22
CA VAL A 80 6.35 -13.15 2.34
C VAL A 80 5.04 -13.61 1.69
N ILE A 81 3.92 -13.02 2.07
CA ILE A 81 2.60 -13.42 1.56
C ILE A 81 2.53 -13.17 0.04
N PRO A 82 2.88 -11.97 -0.49
CA PRO A 82 2.91 -11.74 -1.93
C PRO A 82 3.79 -12.73 -2.67
N HIS A 83 4.98 -13.03 -2.15
CA HIS A 83 5.89 -14.02 -2.72
C HIS A 83 5.25 -15.40 -2.85
N LEU A 84 4.66 -15.90 -1.75
CA LEU A 84 3.98 -17.19 -1.70
C LEU A 84 2.74 -17.24 -2.61
N THR A 85 2.14 -16.09 -2.91
CA THR A 85 1.01 -15.96 -3.86
C THR A 85 1.44 -15.63 -5.31
N GLY A 86 2.74 -15.60 -5.60
CA GLY A 86 3.29 -15.53 -6.95
C GLY A 86 3.77 -14.16 -7.44
N ALA A 87 3.84 -13.13 -6.59
CA ALA A 87 4.23 -11.77 -7.01
C ALA A 87 5.66 -11.67 -7.60
N ASN A 88 6.58 -12.57 -7.21
CA ASN A 88 7.98 -12.56 -7.66
C ASN A 88 8.33 -13.71 -8.63
N GLY A 89 7.34 -14.40 -9.20
CA GLY A 89 7.56 -15.51 -10.11
C GLY A 89 8.39 -16.63 -9.49
N THR A 90 9.51 -17.00 -10.14
CA THR A 90 10.39 -18.12 -9.73
C THR A 90 11.62 -17.68 -8.94
N GLN A 91 11.74 -16.41 -8.59
CA GLN A 91 12.93 -15.91 -7.90
C GLN A 91 13.06 -16.55 -6.50
N PRO A 92 14.25 -16.93 -6.03
CA PRO A 92 14.43 -17.39 -4.65
C PRO A 92 14.07 -16.30 -3.63
N PHE A 93 13.28 -16.64 -2.61
CA PHE A 93 12.83 -15.66 -1.61
C PHE A 93 13.96 -14.90 -0.92
N GLU A 94 15.09 -15.55 -0.64
CA GLU A 94 16.22 -14.89 0.02
C GLU A 94 16.87 -13.81 -0.86
N GLU A 95 16.78 -13.93 -2.19
CA GLU A 95 17.18 -12.86 -3.11
C GLU A 95 16.20 -11.70 -3.09
N VAL A 96 14.89 -12.01 -3.10
CA VAL A 96 13.83 -11.00 -2.94
C VAL A 96 14.03 -10.24 -1.63
N TYR A 97 14.20 -10.95 -0.52
CA TYR A 97 14.44 -10.37 0.79
C TYR A 97 15.68 -9.46 0.81
N ARG A 98 16.82 -9.93 0.28
CA ARG A 98 18.05 -9.12 0.21
C ARG A 98 17.91 -7.85 -0.62
N TYR A 99 17.08 -7.88 -1.65
CA TYR A 99 16.78 -6.71 -2.47
C TYR A 99 15.80 -5.75 -1.76
N GLU A 100 14.71 -6.29 -1.23
CA GLU A 100 13.61 -5.48 -0.71
C GLU A 100 13.97 -4.74 0.59
N ILE A 101 14.79 -5.34 1.47
CA ILE A 101 15.17 -4.72 2.74
C ILE A 101 15.88 -3.36 2.52
N PRO A 102 16.94 -3.24 1.71
CA PRO A 102 17.51 -1.94 1.39
C PRO A 102 16.53 -1.00 0.69
N VAL A 103 15.82 -1.48 -0.36
CA VAL A 103 15.05 -0.63 -1.27
C VAL A 103 13.76 -0.09 -0.64
N TYR A 104 13.00 -0.93 0.05
CA TYR A 104 11.67 -0.58 0.56
C TYR A 104 11.67 -0.23 2.05
N PHE A 105 12.68 -0.64 2.82
CA PHE A 105 12.77 -0.33 4.24
C PHE A 105 13.86 0.70 4.54
N VAL A 106 15.13 0.37 4.33
CA VAL A 106 16.26 1.21 4.76
C VAL A 106 16.28 2.54 4.02
N ASN A 107 16.26 2.52 2.68
CA ASN A 107 16.29 3.72 1.85
C ASN A 107 15.04 4.59 2.01
N ARG A 108 13.95 4.02 2.52
CA ARG A 108 12.70 4.73 2.80
C ARG A 108 12.56 5.15 4.27
N GLY A 109 13.62 4.97 5.06
CA GLY A 109 13.73 5.54 6.41
C GLY A 109 13.28 4.62 7.55
N PHE A 110 13.06 3.33 7.31
CA PHE A 110 12.81 2.38 8.39
C PHE A 110 14.14 2.10 9.16
N PRO A 111 14.18 2.27 10.50
CA PRO A 111 15.45 2.32 11.24
C PRO A 111 16.00 0.93 11.60
N LEU A 112 16.46 0.17 10.60
CA LEU A 112 17.14 -1.12 10.77
C LEU A 112 18.66 -0.95 10.91
N SER A 113 19.23 -1.52 11.97
CA SER A 113 20.68 -1.80 12.07
C SER A 113 21.11 -2.87 11.06
N GLU A 114 22.41 -3.05 10.85
CA GLU A 114 22.92 -4.04 9.89
C GLU A 114 22.49 -5.47 10.23
N ASN A 115 22.54 -5.85 11.51
CA ASN A 115 22.12 -7.18 11.96
C ASN A 115 20.62 -7.42 11.72
N GLU A 116 19.80 -6.38 11.92
CA GLU A 116 18.34 -6.44 11.76
C GLU A 116 17.91 -6.59 10.29
N ARG A 117 18.81 -6.35 9.33
CA ARG A 117 18.54 -6.51 7.89
C ARG A 117 18.69 -7.95 7.41
N SER A 118 19.20 -8.85 8.25
CA SER A 118 19.50 -10.22 7.85
C SER A 118 18.25 -11.10 7.84
N TYR A 119 18.21 -12.06 6.91
CA TYR A 119 17.13 -13.05 6.88
C TYR A 119 17.12 -13.93 8.15
N ALA A 120 18.29 -14.15 8.75
CA ALA A 120 18.41 -14.81 10.05
C ALA A 120 17.66 -14.06 11.15
N TYR A 121 17.87 -12.74 11.26
CA TYR A 121 17.15 -11.91 12.24
C TYR A 121 15.64 -11.95 12.02
N PHE A 122 15.16 -11.91 10.78
CA PHE A 122 13.73 -12.06 10.50
C PHE A 122 13.18 -13.40 11.00
N LYS A 123 13.87 -14.52 10.77
CA LYS A 123 13.44 -15.84 11.26
C LYS A 123 13.39 -15.90 12.79
N GLU A 124 14.39 -15.34 13.47
CA GLU A 124 14.42 -15.23 14.94
C GLU A 124 13.27 -14.36 15.46
N LEU A 125 13.00 -13.25 14.77
CA LEU A 125 11.93 -12.33 15.11
C LEU A 125 10.55 -12.98 14.94
N TYR A 126 10.36 -13.72 13.85
CA TYR A 126 9.16 -14.52 13.63
C TYR A 126 8.97 -15.53 14.76
N GLU A 127 9.99 -16.35 15.06
CA GLU A 127 9.91 -17.38 16.09
C GLU A 127 9.60 -16.79 17.47
N ARG A 128 10.20 -15.65 17.81
CA ARG A 128 9.92 -14.93 19.06
C ARG A 128 8.46 -14.50 19.20
N HIS A 129 7.82 -14.09 18.10
CA HIS A 129 6.46 -13.55 18.15
C HIS A 129 5.36 -14.58 17.88
N ILE A 130 5.67 -15.62 17.11
CA ILE A 130 4.71 -16.65 16.68
C ILE A 130 4.87 -17.94 17.50
N GLY A 131 6.00 -18.11 18.18
CA GLY A 131 6.29 -19.26 19.05
C GLY A 131 6.71 -20.53 18.31
N ARG A 132 7.05 -20.42 17.02
CA ARG A 132 7.53 -21.54 16.20
C ARG A 132 8.46 -21.05 15.07
N PRO A 133 9.38 -21.88 14.55
CA PRO A 133 10.28 -21.50 13.48
C PRO A 133 9.52 -21.07 12.21
N PHE A 134 10.05 -20.04 11.53
CA PHE A 134 9.53 -19.60 10.25
C PHE A 134 9.69 -20.68 9.18
N LYS A 135 8.64 -20.90 8.38
CA LYS A 135 8.67 -21.70 7.17
C LYS A 135 8.12 -20.88 6.01
N LEU A 136 8.83 -20.91 4.88
CA LEU A 136 8.39 -20.25 3.66
C LEU A 136 7.32 -21.10 2.96
N GLU A 137 6.15 -21.16 3.56
CA GLU A 137 4.99 -21.88 3.05
C GLU A 137 3.71 -21.20 3.54
N LEU A 138 2.60 -21.37 2.81
CA LEU A 138 1.29 -20.88 3.27
C LEU A 138 0.81 -21.78 4.42
N THR A 139 0.96 -21.29 5.64
CA THR A 139 0.45 -21.92 6.86
C THR A 139 -0.72 -21.14 7.43
N ALA A 140 -1.37 -21.66 8.47
CA ALA A 140 -2.37 -20.90 9.23
C ALA A 140 -1.79 -19.63 9.88
N ASP A 141 -0.47 -19.48 10.00
CA ASP A 141 0.13 -18.28 10.58
C ASP A 141 -0.07 -17.03 9.69
N VAL A 142 -0.35 -17.19 8.39
CA VAL A 142 -0.67 -16.05 7.50
C VAL A 142 -1.90 -15.28 7.98
N GLU A 143 -2.85 -15.98 8.60
CA GLU A 143 -4.07 -15.40 9.16
C GLU A 143 -3.77 -14.43 10.32
N LEU A 144 -2.63 -14.58 10.99
CA LEU A 144 -2.20 -13.63 12.02
C LEU A 144 -1.83 -12.27 11.42
N PHE A 145 -1.48 -12.22 10.14
CA PHE A 145 -1.07 -11.01 9.44
C PHE A 145 -2.16 -10.43 8.54
N ASP A 146 -3.33 -11.09 8.45
CA ASP A 146 -4.48 -10.55 7.73
C ASP A 146 -5.26 -9.55 8.58
N TYR A 147 -5.17 -8.27 8.23
CA TYR A 147 -5.89 -7.16 8.85
C TYR A 147 -7.43 -7.34 8.94
N VAL A 148 -8.05 -8.20 8.11
CA VAL A 148 -9.49 -8.47 8.18
C VAL A 148 -9.88 -9.33 9.38
N ASN A 149 -8.93 -10.07 9.96
CA ASN A 149 -9.20 -10.99 11.05
C ASN A 149 -9.48 -10.26 12.38
N GLY A 150 -10.40 -10.85 13.15
CA GLY A 150 -11.16 -10.20 14.23
C GLY A 150 -10.39 -9.85 15.52
N LYS A 151 -11.16 -9.60 16.59
CA LYS A 151 -10.64 -9.15 17.90
C LYS A 151 -9.72 -10.20 18.52
N GLY A 152 -8.59 -9.74 19.07
CA GLY A 152 -7.58 -10.59 19.72
C GLY A 152 -6.32 -10.84 18.89
N CYS A 153 -6.33 -10.51 17.60
CA CYS A 153 -5.14 -10.59 16.75
C CYS A 153 -4.33 -9.28 16.77
N GLU A 154 -3.12 -9.34 17.33
CA GLU A 154 -2.24 -8.17 17.46
C GLU A 154 -1.75 -7.63 16.10
N PHE A 155 -1.21 -8.50 15.25
CA PHE A 155 -0.69 -8.11 13.93
C PHE A 155 -1.80 -7.65 12.98
N CYS A 156 -3.01 -8.23 13.08
CA CYS A 156 -4.19 -7.73 12.37
C CYS A 156 -4.56 -6.30 12.81
N ALA A 157 -4.45 -5.98 14.11
CA ALA A 157 -4.70 -4.63 14.61
C ALA A 157 -3.65 -3.63 14.11
N LEU A 158 -2.38 -4.04 14.03
CA LEU A 158 -1.31 -3.26 13.43
C LEU A 158 -1.59 -3.01 11.94
N GLY A 159 -2.00 -4.03 11.20
CA GLY A 159 -2.37 -3.89 9.79
C GLY A 159 -3.53 -2.93 9.55
N ARG A 160 -4.58 -3.00 10.38
CA ARG A 160 -5.68 -2.02 10.36
C ARG A 160 -5.19 -0.60 10.63
N ALA A 161 -4.33 -0.41 11.63
CA ALA A 161 -3.77 0.91 11.93
C ALA A 161 -2.92 1.47 10.78
N SER A 162 -2.13 0.62 10.11
CA SER A 162 -1.36 1.01 8.91
C SER A 162 -2.29 1.44 7.77
N LYS A 163 -3.36 0.68 7.53
CA LYS A 163 -4.35 1.02 6.49
C LYS A 163 -5.10 2.30 6.82
N MET A 164 -5.48 2.51 8.08
CA MET A 164 -6.15 3.75 8.52
C MET A 164 -5.29 5.00 8.29
N VAL A 165 -3.96 4.94 8.48
CA VAL A 165 -3.11 6.10 8.19
C VAL A 165 -2.97 6.35 6.69
N ARG A 166 -2.87 5.30 5.87
CA ARG A 166 -2.88 5.41 4.40
C ARG A 166 -4.19 6.01 3.89
N ASP A 167 -5.31 5.49 4.41
CA ASP A 167 -6.67 5.96 4.12
C ASP A 167 -6.87 7.43 4.48
N SER A 168 -6.37 7.86 5.63
CA SER A 168 -6.45 9.26 6.05
C SER A 168 -5.70 10.21 5.10
N VAL A 169 -4.55 9.77 4.57
CA VAL A 169 -3.78 10.55 3.59
C VAL A 169 -4.52 10.61 2.25
N LEU A 170 -5.07 9.49 1.78
CA LEU A 170 -5.88 9.45 0.57
C LEU A 170 -7.10 10.37 0.68
N LEU A 171 -7.86 10.29 1.78
CA LEU A 171 -9.00 11.19 2.05
C LEU A 171 -8.59 12.66 2.02
N THR A 172 -7.43 13.00 2.59
CA THR A 172 -6.91 14.37 2.56
C THR A 172 -6.60 14.83 1.13
N LYS A 173 -6.04 13.95 0.29
CA LYS A 173 -5.78 14.26 -1.13
C LYS A 173 -7.08 14.42 -1.93
N ILE A 174 -8.07 13.56 -1.68
CA ILE A 174 -9.40 13.67 -2.30
C ILE A 174 -10.07 14.97 -1.89
N ASP A 175 -10.04 15.33 -0.60
CA ASP A 175 -10.64 16.57 -0.11
C ASP A 175 -10.01 17.80 -0.77
N ARG A 176 -8.67 17.84 -0.87
CA ARG A 176 -7.95 18.91 -1.58
C ARG A 176 -8.26 18.95 -3.07
N ALA A 177 -8.38 17.79 -3.73
CA ALA A 177 -8.75 17.73 -5.13
C ALA A 177 -10.17 18.30 -5.36
N LEU A 178 -11.10 17.97 -4.47
CA LEU A 178 -12.47 18.49 -4.55
C LEU A 178 -12.56 20.00 -4.23
N ASP A 179 -11.54 20.62 -3.63
CA ASP A 179 -11.47 22.10 -3.50
C ASP A 179 -11.16 22.78 -4.84
N GLN A 180 -10.62 22.04 -5.82
CA GLN A 180 -10.19 22.55 -7.12
C GLN A 180 -11.02 22.03 -8.28
N TYR A 181 -11.69 20.89 -8.11
CA TYR A 181 -12.37 20.15 -9.17
C TYR A 181 -13.75 19.65 -8.71
N ASP A 182 -14.76 19.77 -9.57
CA ASP A 182 -16.11 19.28 -9.29
C ASP A 182 -16.22 17.76 -9.46
N ARG A 183 -15.39 17.18 -10.33
CA ARG A 183 -15.46 15.77 -10.73
C ARG A 183 -14.10 15.11 -10.58
N VAL A 184 -13.95 14.36 -9.50
CA VAL A 184 -12.72 13.64 -9.15
C VAL A 184 -12.96 12.14 -9.34
N LEU A 185 -12.13 11.49 -10.16
CA LEU A 185 -12.09 10.04 -10.27
C LEU A 185 -11.06 9.48 -9.29
N VAL A 186 -11.39 8.40 -8.58
CA VAL A 186 -10.48 7.73 -7.65
C VAL A 186 -10.46 6.24 -7.96
N THR A 187 -9.28 5.67 -8.16
CA THR A 187 -9.07 4.24 -8.43
C THR A 187 -8.14 3.64 -7.38
N PHE A 188 -8.70 2.85 -6.47
CA PHE A 188 -7.99 2.21 -5.36
C PHE A 188 -8.53 0.80 -5.13
N GLY A 189 -7.76 -0.05 -4.43
CA GLY A 189 -8.18 -1.41 -4.10
C GLY A 189 -9.52 -1.49 -3.36
N GLY A 190 -10.29 -2.55 -3.61
CA GLY A 190 -11.67 -2.68 -3.12
C GLY A 190 -11.84 -2.61 -1.60
N GLY A 191 -10.83 -3.04 -0.83
CA GLY A 191 -10.84 -2.91 0.64
C GLY A 191 -10.87 -1.45 1.11
N HIS A 192 -10.15 -0.57 0.42
CA HIS A 192 -10.15 0.87 0.70
C HIS A 192 -11.51 1.48 0.36
N ALA A 193 -12.09 1.14 -0.79
CA ALA A 193 -13.38 1.71 -1.22
C ALA A 193 -14.49 1.53 -0.18
N LEU A 194 -14.61 0.34 0.41
CA LEU A 194 -15.60 0.05 1.45
C LEU A 194 -15.32 0.79 2.76
N ALA A 195 -14.05 0.85 3.19
CA ALA A 195 -13.66 1.51 4.42
C ALA A 195 -13.88 3.04 4.35
N LEU A 196 -13.68 3.63 3.17
CA LEU A 196 -13.70 5.06 2.96
C LEU A 196 -15.10 5.63 2.67
N GLU A 197 -16.06 4.80 2.24
CA GLU A 197 -17.38 5.26 1.80
C GLU A 197 -18.07 6.23 2.79
N PRO A 198 -18.11 5.96 4.12
CA PRO A 198 -18.75 6.88 5.06
C PRO A 198 -18.06 8.25 5.13
N ALA A 199 -16.72 8.28 5.08
CA ALA A 199 -15.94 9.51 5.10
C ALA A 199 -16.10 10.30 3.78
N LEU A 200 -16.10 9.60 2.64
CA LEU A 200 -16.31 10.22 1.33
C LEU A 200 -17.69 10.90 1.23
N LYS A 201 -18.75 10.27 1.78
CA LYS A 201 -20.08 10.90 1.86
C LYS A 201 -20.08 12.21 2.64
N GLN A 202 -19.26 12.32 3.68
CA GLN A 202 -19.12 13.55 4.46
C GLN A 202 -18.34 14.61 3.68
N LEU A 203 -17.22 14.22 3.05
CA LEU A 203 -16.39 15.12 2.23
C LEU A 203 -17.14 15.73 1.05
N ILE A 204 -17.98 14.95 0.38
CA ILE A 204 -18.79 15.41 -0.77
C ILE A 204 -19.89 16.39 -0.32
N ARG A 205 -20.46 16.21 0.88
CA ARG A 205 -21.53 17.07 1.42
C ARG A 205 -21.02 18.35 2.06
N ARG A 206 -19.72 18.47 2.27
CA ARG A 206 -19.10 19.67 2.87
C ARG A 206 -19.33 20.87 1.95
N LYS A 207 -19.82 21.99 2.51
CA LYS A 207 -19.88 23.26 1.78
C LYS A 207 -18.45 23.72 1.49
N ARG A 208 -18.11 23.86 0.22
CA ARG A 208 -16.83 24.41 -0.24
C ARG A 208 -16.98 25.91 -0.41
N GLN A 209 -16.02 26.68 0.08
CA GLN A 209 -16.00 28.12 -0.16
C GLN A 209 -15.53 28.34 -1.61
N PRO A 210 -16.20 29.24 -2.36
CA PRO A 210 -15.85 29.53 -3.75
C PRO A 210 -14.47 30.19 -3.89
#